data_AF-A0A964R2P5-F1
#
_entry.id   AF-A0A964R2P5-F1
#
_cell.length_a   1.000
_cell.length_b   1.000
_cell.length_c   1.000
_cell.angle_alpha   90.00
_cell.angle_beta   90.00
_cell.angle_gamma   90.00
#
_symmetry.space_group_name_H-M   'P 1'
#
loop_
_entity.id
_entity.type
_entity.pdbx_description
1 polymer ?
#
loop_
_entity_poly.entity_id
_entity_poly.type
_entity_poly.pdbx_seq_one_letter_code
_entity_poly.pdbx_strand_id
1 'polypeptide(L)'
;MSASPNGTGPIDGIWELVRAELDGEVAPELLALKTEMELSAGAYVVRFDGVVESRGTFTQDGGPEENTLILRGTEGPNAGQVIPCIYQYVGDRLRVCYGLDGVAPTGFVTPAGADQYLASYRRMTLQE
;
A
#
# COMPACT_ATOMS: atom_id res chain seq x y z
N MET A 1 -2.04 22.16 26.02
CA MET A 1 -1.28 21.37 25.02
C MET A 1 -2.22 21.13 23.86
N SER A 2 -2.10 21.96 22.83
CA SER A 2 -3.02 21.96 21.69
C SER A 2 -2.67 20.80 20.78
N ALA A 3 -3.59 19.84 20.63
CA ALA A 3 -3.51 18.84 19.57
C ALA A 3 -3.66 19.56 18.23
N SER A 4 -2.69 19.38 17.33
CA SER A 4 -2.80 19.85 15.94
C SER A 4 -3.97 19.15 15.25
N PRO A 5 -4.82 19.85 14.50
CA PRO A 5 -5.90 19.23 13.74
C PRO A 5 -5.31 18.57 12.48
N ASN A 6 -5.59 17.29 12.28
CA ASN A 6 -5.35 16.51 11.05
C ASN A 6 -3.89 16.45 10.55
N GLY A 7 -3.06 15.60 11.17
CA GLY A 7 -1.77 15.20 10.60
C GLY A 7 -1.99 14.27 9.40
N THR A 8 -1.95 14.80 8.18
CA THR A 8 -1.96 14.01 6.95
C THR A 8 -0.54 13.48 6.74
N GLY A 9 -0.35 12.16 6.80
CA GLY A 9 0.96 11.53 6.54
C GLY A 9 1.43 11.80 5.10
N PRO A 10 2.74 11.76 4.80
CA PRO A 10 3.27 12.10 3.47
C PRO A 10 2.67 11.27 2.33
N ILE A 11 2.24 10.04 2.62
CA ILE A 11 1.63 9.10 1.66
C ILE A 11 0.11 9.02 1.75
N ASP A 12 -0.53 9.75 2.66
CA ASP A 12 -2.00 9.77 2.76
C ASP A 12 -2.58 10.31 1.45
N GLY A 13 -3.65 9.69 0.95
CA GLY A 13 -4.29 9.99 -0.32
C GLY A 13 -5.05 8.80 -0.89
N ILE A 14 -5.70 9.02 -2.03
CA ILE A 14 -6.32 7.96 -2.83
C ILE A 14 -5.37 7.63 -3.99
N TRP A 15 -5.13 6.34 -4.19
CA TRP A 15 -4.08 5.79 -5.05
C TRP A 15 -4.67 4.76 -6.01
N GLU A 16 -4.63 5.02 -7.31
CA GLU A 16 -4.98 4.06 -8.35
C GLU A 16 -3.83 3.09 -8.59
N LEU A 17 -4.12 1.79 -8.68
CA LEU A 17 -3.14 0.79 -9.04
C LEU A 17 -2.78 0.95 -10.52
N VAL A 18 -1.49 1.12 -10.82
CA VAL A 18 -0.97 1.20 -12.20
C VAL A 18 -0.42 -0.15 -12.64
N ARG A 19 0.23 -0.87 -11.74
CA ARG A 19 0.83 -2.18 -12.00
C ARG A 19 0.98 -2.94 -10.70
N ALA A 20 0.79 -4.25 -10.79
CA ALA A 20 1.08 -5.17 -9.70
C ALA A 20 1.85 -6.40 -10.21
N GLU A 21 2.68 -6.96 -9.35
CA GLU A 21 3.43 -8.20 -9.55
C GLU A 21 3.35 -9.01 -8.24
N LEU A 22 3.08 -10.31 -8.35
CA LEU A 22 3.08 -11.26 -7.23
C LEU A 22 4.01 -12.40 -7.61
N ASP A 23 5.07 -12.62 -6.83
CA ASP A 23 6.04 -13.69 -7.08
C ASP A 23 6.56 -13.76 -8.52
N GLY A 24 6.80 -12.60 -9.13
CA GLY A 24 7.36 -12.48 -10.48
C GLY A 24 6.29 -12.49 -11.58
N GLU A 25 5.04 -12.79 -11.22
CA GLU A 25 3.92 -12.83 -12.12
C GLU A 25 3.17 -11.51 -12.11
N VAL A 26 3.05 -10.92 -13.30
CA VAL A 26 2.37 -9.63 -13.49
C VAL A 26 0.87 -9.85 -13.37
N ALA A 27 0.22 -9.03 -12.54
CA ALA A 27 -1.23 -9.08 -12.41
C ALA A 27 -1.93 -8.69 -13.74
N PRO A 28 -3.12 -9.25 -14.03
CA PRO A 28 -3.92 -8.83 -15.18
C PRO A 28 -4.20 -7.33 -15.16
N GLU A 29 -4.19 -6.69 -16.33
CA GLU A 29 -4.39 -5.24 -16.47
C GLU A 29 -5.72 -4.76 -15.87
N LEU A 30 -6.77 -5.58 -15.98
CA LEU A 30 -8.08 -5.27 -15.41
C LEU A 30 -8.05 -5.11 -13.89
N LEU A 31 -7.14 -5.82 -13.19
CA LEU A 31 -6.94 -5.63 -11.76
C LEU A 31 -6.38 -4.23 -11.48
N ALA A 32 -5.34 -3.82 -12.21
CA ALA A 32 -4.76 -2.49 -12.07
C ALA A 32 -5.81 -1.39 -12.31
N LEU A 33 -6.56 -1.48 -13.42
CA LEU A 33 -7.54 -0.46 -13.79
C LEU A 33 -8.70 -0.27 -12.81
N LYS A 34 -8.99 -1.25 -11.95
CA LYS A 34 -10.14 -1.24 -11.05
C LYS A 34 -9.80 -1.18 -9.57
N THR A 35 -8.52 -1.24 -9.22
CA THR A 35 -8.08 -1.26 -7.82
C THR A 35 -7.64 0.13 -7.36
N GLU A 36 -8.18 0.55 -6.22
CA GLU A 36 -7.81 1.78 -5.54
C GLU A 36 -7.40 1.47 -4.09
N MET A 37 -6.41 2.20 -3.59
CA MET A 37 -6.00 2.19 -2.19
C MET A 37 -6.14 3.60 -1.60
N GLU A 38 -6.92 3.72 -0.54
CA GLU A 38 -7.01 4.92 0.26
C GLU A 38 -6.11 4.75 1.50
N LEU A 39 -5.22 5.72 1.72
CA LEU A 39 -4.42 5.85 2.94
C LEU A 39 -4.83 7.15 3.65
N SER A 40 -5.26 7.06 4.90
CA SER A 40 -5.72 8.23 5.65
C SER A 40 -5.54 8.02 7.14
N ALA A 41 -4.77 8.90 7.79
CA ALA A 41 -4.63 8.93 9.25
C ALA A 41 -4.29 7.56 9.88
N GLY A 42 -3.40 6.79 9.23
CA GLY A 42 -2.97 5.47 9.70
C GLY A 42 -3.96 4.33 9.42
N ALA A 43 -5.02 4.57 8.66
CA ALA A 43 -5.93 3.55 8.15
C ALA A 43 -5.76 3.35 6.64
N TYR A 44 -5.95 2.12 6.18
CA TYR A 44 -6.03 1.83 4.75
C TYR A 44 -7.36 1.17 4.38
N VAL A 45 -7.82 1.45 3.15
CA VAL A 45 -8.94 0.78 2.51
C VAL A 45 -8.56 0.44 1.08
N VAL A 46 -8.69 -0.82 0.69
CA VAL A 46 -8.54 -1.26 -0.70
C VAL A 46 -9.92 -1.50 -1.28
N ARG A 47 -10.16 -0.94 -2.47
CA ARG A 47 -11.39 -1.13 -3.24
C ARG A 47 -11.09 -1.76 -4.59
N PHE A 48 -11.98 -2.62 -5.05
CA PHE A 48 -12.03 -3.11 -6.42
C PHE A 48 -13.38 -2.73 -7.02
N ASP A 49 -13.38 -1.97 -8.13
CA ASP A 49 -14.60 -1.51 -8.80
C ASP A 49 -15.56 -0.76 -7.85
N GLY A 50 -14.99 0.03 -6.92
CA GLY A 50 -15.73 0.77 -5.89
C GLY A 50 -16.18 -0.07 -4.68
N VAL A 51 -16.04 -1.40 -4.71
CA VAL A 51 -16.38 -2.30 -3.60
C VAL A 51 -15.18 -2.48 -2.68
N VAL A 52 -15.39 -2.42 -1.37
CA VAL A 52 -14.34 -2.62 -0.36
C VAL A 52 -13.94 -4.10 -0.33
N GLU A 53 -12.67 -4.38 -0.61
CA GLU A 53 -12.10 -5.73 -0.60
C GLU A 53 -11.23 -6.00 0.63
N SER A 54 -10.58 -4.96 1.17
CA SER A 54 -9.76 -5.10 2.37
C SER A 54 -9.64 -3.79 3.13
N ARG A 55 -9.46 -3.88 4.44
CA ARG A 55 -9.19 -2.75 5.34
C ARG A 55 -8.18 -3.14 6.40
N GLY A 56 -7.56 -2.13 6.96
CA GLY A 56 -6.70 -2.29 8.12
C GLY A 56 -6.07 -0.98 8.56
N THR A 57 -5.01 -1.10 9.34
CA THR A 57 -4.19 0.03 9.77
C THR A 57 -2.79 -0.08 9.19
N PHE A 58 -2.10 1.05 9.14
CA PHE A 58 -0.70 1.08 8.80
C PHE A 58 0.05 2.04 9.72
N THR A 59 1.31 1.72 10.00
CA THR A 59 2.25 2.62 10.65
C THR A 59 3.47 2.79 9.75
N GLN A 60 3.96 4.02 9.63
CA GLN A 60 5.28 4.28 9.06
C GLN A 60 6.29 3.89 10.14
N ASP A 61 7.06 2.85 9.86
CA ASP A 61 8.12 2.38 10.75
C ASP A 61 9.46 2.89 10.19
N GLY A 62 10.39 3.26 11.06
CA GLY A 62 11.70 3.78 10.67
C GLY A 62 11.87 5.30 10.72
N GLY A 63 13.14 5.71 10.66
CA GLY A 63 13.56 7.11 10.63
C GLY A 63 13.26 7.79 9.28
N PRO A 64 13.55 9.10 9.13
CA PRO A 64 13.29 9.87 7.90
C PRO A 64 13.90 9.30 6.61
N GLU A 65 14.87 8.38 6.73
CA GLU A 65 15.58 7.74 5.62
C GLU A 65 15.07 6.31 5.31
N GLU A 66 14.29 5.71 6.21
CA GLU A 66 13.78 4.34 6.09
C GLU A 66 12.33 4.38 5.62
N ASN A 67 12.12 4.26 4.30
CA ASN A 67 10.78 4.21 3.74
C ASN A 67 10.15 2.82 3.98
N THR A 68 9.73 2.53 5.22
CA THR A 68 9.06 1.27 5.58
C THR A 68 7.65 1.49 6.14
N LEU A 69 6.79 0.48 5.98
CA LEU A 69 5.43 0.46 6.53
C LEU A 69 5.18 -0.89 7.18
N ILE A 70 4.39 -0.91 8.25
CA ILE A 70 3.77 -2.13 8.76
C ILE A 70 2.27 -2.00 8.56
N LEU A 71 1.69 -2.88 7.74
CA LEU A 71 0.25 -3.00 7.59
C LEU A 71 -0.29 -4.06 8.55
N ARG A 72 -1.49 -3.81 9.09
CA ARG A 72 -2.22 -4.76 9.93
C ARG A 72 -3.62 -4.91 9.38
N GLY A 73 -3.91 -6.06 8.79
CA GLY A 73 -5.20 -6.31 8.17
C GLY A 73 -6.28 -6.58 9.20
N THR A 74 -7.43 -5.92 9.05
CA THR A 74 -8.61 -6.11 9.91
C THR A 74 -9.77 -6.75 9.16
N GLU A 75 -9.81 -6.62 7.83
CA GLU A 75 -10.86 -7.17 6.97
C GLU A 75 -10.30 -7.58 5.60
N GLY A 76 -10.90 -8.59 4.99
CA GLY A 76 -10.51 -9.14 3.68
C GLY A 76 -9.47 -10.25 3.77
N PRO A 77 -8.79 -10.58 2.67
CA PRO A 77 -7.85 -11.71 2.58
C PRO A 77 -6.69 -11.64 3.59
N ASN A 78 -6.30 -10.42 3.99
CA ASN A 78 -5.19 -10.16 4.91
C ASN A 78 -5.63 -9.98 6.37
N ALA A 79 -6.89 -10.27 6.72
CA ALA A 79 -7.37 -10.12 8.09
C ALA A 79 -6.52 -10.94 9.08
N GLY A 80 -6.06 -10.28 10.15
CA GLY A 80 -5.19 -10.87 11.17
C GLY A 80 -3.71 -10.94 10.79
N GLN A 81 -3.33 -10.56 9.57
CA GLN A 81 -1.93 -10.56 9.13
C GLN A 81 -1.22 -9.25 9.53
N VAL A 82 0.09 -9.37 9.75
CA VAL A 82 1.02 -8.24 9.88
C VAL A 82 1.96 -8.28 8.69
N ILE A 83 1.90 -7.25 7.85
CA ILE A 83 2.57 -7.23 6.55
C ILE A 83 3.62 -6.12 6.58
N PRO A 84 4.91 -6.46 6.77
CA PRO A 84 5.98 -5.49 6.63
C PRO A 84 6.19 -5.13 5.15
N CYS A 85 6.49 -3.87 4.91
CA CYS A 85 6.63 -3.32 3.57
C CYS A 85 7.78 -2.33 3.49
N ILE A 86 8.31 -2.17 2.29
CA ILE A 86 9.08 -0.98 1.90
C ILE A 86 8.27 -0.17 0.90
N TYR A 87 8.47 1.14 0.89
CA TYR A 87 7.82 2.02 -0.08
C TYR A 87 8.78 3.04 -0.68
N GLN A 88 8.40 3.63 -1.80
CA GLN A 88 9.02 4.83 -2.32
C GLN A 88 7.92 5.75 -2.81
N TYR A 89 8.00 7.01 -2.40
CA TYR A 89 7.05 8.05 -2.76
C TYR A 89 7.77 9.23 -3.40
N VAL A 90 7.37 9.60 -4.62
CA VAL A 90 7.90 10.75 -5.35
C VAL A 90 6.77 11.39 -6.15
N GLY A 91 6.39 12.63 -5.80
CA GLY A 91 5.37 13.38 -6.52
C GLY A 91 3.98 12.74 -6.44
N ASP A 92 3.44 12.30 -7.57
CA ASP A 92 2.16 11.59 -7.67
C ASP A 92 2.33 10.05 -7.76
N ARG A 93 3.54 9.53 -7.48
CA ARG A 93 3.87 8.11 -7.62
C ARG A 93 4.20 7.49 -6.28
N LEU A 94 3.60 6.35 -6.01
CA LEU A 94 3.91 5.50 -4.87
C LEU A 94 4.19 4.10 -5.37
N ARG A 95 5.25 3.46 -4.92
CA ARG A 95 5.43 2.02 -5.05
C ARG A 95 5.58 1.41 -3.67
N VAL A 96 4.98 0.25 -3.47
CA VAL A 96 5.03 -0.50 -2.21
C VAL A 96 5.34 -1.95 -2.52
N CYS A 97 6.34 -2.51 -1.85
CA CYS A 97 6.62 -3.94 -1.86
C CYS A 97 6.20 -4.51 -0.51
N TYR A 98 5.32 -5.50 -0.53
CA TYR A 98 4.71 -6.14 0.63
C TYR A 98 5.30 -7.53 0.82
N GLY A 99 5.73 -7.87 2.03
CA GLY A 99 6.09 -9.23 2.41
C GLY A 99 4.89 -9.95 3.01
N LEU A 100 4.18 -10.72 2.17
CA LEU A 100 2.92 -11.38 2.55
C LEU A 100 3.15 -12.57 3.50
N ASP A 101 4.37 -13.09 3.56
CA ASP A 101 4.83 -14.08 4.54
C ASP A 101 5.18 -13.49 5.92
N GLY A 102 5.07 -12.16 6.07
CA GLY A 102 5.43 -11.45 7.29
C GLY A 102 6.93 -11.09 7.38
N VAL A 103 7.70 -11.27 6.31
CA VAL A 103 9.13 -10.90 6.23
C VAL A 103 9.31 -9.61 5.44
N ALA A 104 10.04 -8.65 6.00
CA ALA A 104 10.24 -7.35 5.35
C ALA A 104 10.99 -7.49 4.00
N PRO A 105 10.43 -6.98 2.88
CA PRO A 105 11.15 -6.96 1.61
C PRO A 105 12.39 -6.07 1.69
N THR A 106 13.48 -6.47 1.03
CA THR A 106 14.74 -5.71 0.99
C THR A 106 14.91 -4.90 -0.30
N GLY A 107 13.98 -5.06 -1.25
CA GLY A 107 13.99 -4.37 -2.53
C GLY A 107 12.63 -4.39 -3.23
N PHE A 108 12.50 -3.58 -4.27
CA PHE A 108 11.30 -3.51 -5.11
C PHE A 108 11.36 -4.56 -6.23
N VAL A 109 11.35 -5.82 -5.82
CA VAL A 109 11.39 -7.01 -6.69
C VAL A 109 10.49 -8.07 -6.06
N THR A 110 9.91 -8.94 -6.89
CA THR A 110 9.13 -10.09 -6.42
C THR A 110 9.67 -11.35 -7.09
N PRO A 111 10.68 -12.02 -6.52
CA PRO A 111 11.15 -13.30 -7.06
C PRO A 111 10.06 -14.37 -6.94
N ALA A 112 10.10 -15.39 -7.81
CA ALA A 112 9.17 -16.52 -7.71
C ALA A 112 9.24 -17.23 -6.35
N GLY A 113 8.09 -17.38 -5.69
CA GLY A 113 7.95 -18.03 -4.39
C GLY A 113 8.53 -17.24 -3.22
N ALA A 114 8.61 -15.91 -3.34
CA ALA A 114 9.07 -15.03 -2.26
C ALA A 114 7.93 -14.56 -1.35
N ASP A 115 6.67 -14.85 -1.70
CA ASP A 115 5.47 -14.28 -1.09
C ASP A 115 5.52 -12.75 -1.05
N GLN A 116 6.04 -12.16 -2.14
CA GLN A 116 6.19 -10.72 -2.27
C GLN A 116 5.25 -10.17 -3.33
N TYR A 117 4.58 -9.09 -2.96
CA TYR A 117 3.71 -8.33 -3.84
C TYR A 117 4.29 -6.94 -4.07
N LEU A 118 4.48 -6.53 -5.32
CA LEU A 118 4.95 -5.19 -5.67
C LEU A 118 3.86 -4.46 -6.41
N ALA A 119 3.36 -3.39 -5.80
CA ALA A 119 2.35 -2.53 -6.40
C ALA A 119 2.92 -1.14 -6.68
N SER A 120 2.63 -0.63 -7.87
CA SER A 120 2.90 0.75 -8.28
C SER A 120 1.58 1.47 -8.45
N TYR A 121 1.48 2.65 -7.86
CA TYR A 121 0.29 3.45 -7.80
C TYR A 121 0.51 4.86 -8.33
N ARG A 122 -0.60 5.49 -8.72
CA ARG A 122 -0.68 6.91 -9.01
C ARG A 122 -1.69 7.58 -8.11
N ARG A 123 -1.33 8.74 -7.56
CA ARG A 123 -2.22 9.53 -6.71
C ARG A 123 -3.36 10.07 -7.56
N MET A 124 -4.60 9.81 -7.15
CA MET A 124 -5.75 10.49 -7.72
C MET A 124 -5.68 11.98 -7.35
N THR A 125 -5.82 12.83 -8.34
CA THR A 125 -6.15 14.24 -8.12
C THR A 125 -7.66 14.34 -8.20
N LEU A 126 -8.30 14.82 -7.13
CA LEU A 126 -9.71 15.20 -7.23
C LEU A 126 -9.78 16.28 -8.33
N GLN A 127 -10.43 15.96 -9.44
CA GLN A 127 -10.83 16.99 -10.40
C GLN A 127 -11.96 17.78 -9.74
N GLU A 128 -11.74 19.09 -9.57
CA GLU A 128 -12.76 20.05 -9.14
C GLU A 128 -13.92 20.15 -10.15
#